data_AF-A0A388NYF0-F1
#
_entry.id   AF-A0A388NYF0-F1
#
_cell.length_a   1.000
_cell.length_b   1.000
_cell.length_c   1.000
_cell.angle_alpha   90.00
_cell.angle_beta   90.00
_cell.angle_gamma   90.00
#
_symmetry.space_group_name_H-M   'P 1'
#
loop_
_entity.id
_entity.type
_entity.pdbx_description
1 polymer ?
#
loop_
_entity_poly.entity_id
_entity_poly.type
_entity_poly.pdbx_seq_one_letter_code
_entity_poly.pdbx_strand_id
1 'polypeptide(L)' 'MTRRNLVADFIDRPTTERRTSLLEFGVRWVVVDYAVTKTRDWGDFAQVRFANKAGAILELAP' A
#
# COMPACT_ATOMS: atom_id res chain seq x y z
N MET A 1 -1.81 17.88 4.42
CA MET A 1 -1.17 16.55 4.52
C MET A 1 -0.30 16.34 3.29
N THR A 2 0.94 15.86 3.41
CA THR A 2 1.80 15.62 2.23
C THR A 2 1.57 14.23 1.66
N ARG A 3 1.80 14.03 0.35
CA ARG A 3 1.67 12.72 -0.32
C ARG A 3 2.48 11.63 0.38
N ARG A 4 3.69 11.97 0.86
CA ARG A 4 4.58 11.04 1.57
C ARG A 4 3.99 10.56 2.90
N ASN A 5 3.36 11.46 3.67
CA ASN A 5 2.75 11.09 4.95
C ASN A 5 1.50 10.23 4.73
N LEU A 6 0.71 10.51 3.68
CA LEU A 6 -0.44 9.69 3.32
C LEU A 6 -0.05 8.24 2.96
N VAL A 7 1.05 8.06 2.22
CA VAL A 7 1.58 6.73 1.89
C VAL A 7 2.01 5.98 3.16
N ALA A 8 2.75 6.63 4.06
CA ALA A 8 3.18 6.00 5.31
C ALA A 8 1.97 5.59 6.19
N ASP A 9 1.00 6.48 6.34
CA ASP A 9 -0.21 6.22 7.14
C ASP A 9 -1.07 5.10 6.54
N PHE A 10 -1.17 5.03 5.21
CA PHE A 10 -1.88 3.94 4.52
C PHE A 10 -1.17 2.60 4.70
N ILE A 11 0.17 2.60 4.63
CA ILE A 11 0.98 1.38 4.78
C ILE A 11 0.72 0.71 6.15
N ASP A 12 0.62 1.51 7.20
CA ASP A 12 0.43 1.01 8.56
C ASP A 12 -1.03 0.80 8.95
N ARG A 13 -1.95 1.61 8.38
CA ARG A 13 -3.39 1.57 8.67
C ARG A 13 -4.20 1.81 7.38
N PRO A 14 -4.40 0.79 6.54
CA PRO A 14 -5.19 0.94 5.33
C PRO A 14 -6.65 1.22 5.69
N THR A 15 -7.26 2.18 5.00
CA THR A 15 -8.67 2.60 5.14
C THR A 15 -9.19 3.02 3.77
N THR A 16 -10.51 3.01 3.59
CA THR A 16 -11.15 3.44 2.34
C THR A 16 -10.81 4.89 2.00
N GLU A 17 -10.89 5.83 2.96
CA GLU A 17 -10.59 7.23 2.67
C GLU A 17 -9.14 7.42 2.19
N ARG A 18 -8.17 6.78 2.86
CA ARG A 18 -6.76 6.90 2.47
C ARG A 18 -6.48 6.27 1.11
N ARG A 19 -7.12 5.14 0.78
CA ARG A 19 -7.00 4.51 -0.55
C ARG A 19 -7.51 5.46 -1.63
N THR A 20 -8.70 6.03 -1.45
CA THR A 20 -9.29 6.98 -2.41
C THR A 20 -8.41 8.20 -2.62
N SER A 21 -7.89 8.81 -1.54
CA SER A 21 -6.97 9.93 -1.66
C SER A 21 -5.68 9.57 -2.41
N LEU A 22 -5.12 8.37 -2.21
CA LEU A 22 -3.95 7.91 -2.98
C LEU A 22 -4.27 7.77 -4.47
N LEU A 23 -5.44 7.24 -4.82
CA LEU A 23 -5.89 7.10 -6.21
C LEU A 23 -6.06 8.47 -6.88
N GLU A 24 -6.61 9.45 -6.18
CA GLU A 24 -6.75 10.86 -6.62
C GLU A 24 -5.39 11.51 -6.88
N PHE A 25 -4.37 11.18 -6.07
CA PHE A 25 -2.98 11.61 -6.30
C PHE A 25 -2.28 10.84 -7.44
N GLY A 26 -2.98 9.96 -8.16
CA GLY A 26 -2.43 9.16 -9.25
C GLY A 26 -1.54 8.00 -8.80
N VAL A 27 -1.52 7.69 -7.50
CA VAL A 27 -0.79 6.53 -6.98
C VAL A 27 -1.57 5.27 -7.35
N ARG A 28 -0.85 4.26 -7.85
CA ARG A 28 -1.42 2.94 -8.20
C ARG A 28 -0.69 1.79 -7.50
N TRP A 29 0.58 2.03 -7.16
CA TRP A 29 1.50 1.05 -6.62
C TRP A 29 2.09 1.58 -5.32
N VAL A 30 2.13 0.73 -4.30
CA VAL A 30 2.79 1.04 -3.02
C VAL A 30 3.81 -0.05 -2.74
N VAL A 31 5.05 0.38 -2.46
CA VAL A 31 6.11 -0.49 -1.95
C VAL A 31 6.05 -0.44 -0.44
N VAL A 32 5.93 -1.61 0.19
CA VAL A 32 5.41 -1.69 1.55
C VAL A 32 6.46 -2.13 2.55
N ASP A 33 7.32 -3.07 2.17
CA ASP A 33 8.38 -3.58 3.03
C ASP A 33 9.65 -3.85 2.19
N TYR A 34 10.80 -3.53 2.78
CA TYR A 34 12.14 -3.81 2.22
C TYR A 34 12.80 -5.07 2.83
N ALA A 35 12.07 -5.76 3.71
CA ALA A 35 12.37 -7.09 4.22
C ALA A 35 11.05 -7.69 4.73
N VAL A 36 10.61 -8.82 4.18
CA VAL A 36 9.34 -9.44 4.57
C VAL A 36 9.52 -10.15 5.92
N THR A 37 9.54 -9.37 7.00
CA THR A 37 9.48 -9.91 8.37
C THR A 37 8.04 -10.14 8.83
N LYS A 38 7.06 -9.57 8.11
CA LYS A 38 5.62 -9.72 8.34
C LYS A 38 4.89 -9.79 7.00
N THR A 39 3.99 -10.75 6.85
CA THR A 39 3.05 -10.76 5.72
C THR A 39 1.99 -9.70 5.98
N ARG A 40 1.94 -8.65 5.15
CA ARG A 40 0.83 -7.67 5.16
C ARG A 40 -0.20 -8.09 4.13
N ASP A 41 -1.34 -8.55 4.61
CA ASP A 41 -2.53 -8.73 3.79
C ASP A 41 -3.42 -7.48 3.99
N TRP A 42 -3.54 -6.66 2.95
CA TRP A 42 -4.39 -5.47 2.95
C TRP A 42 -5.83 -5.78 2.54
N GLY A 43 -6.19 -7.06 2.39
CA GLY A 43 -7.54 -7.51 2.07
C GLY A 43 -8.13 -6.78 0.86
N ASP A 44 -9.32 -6.21 1.03
CA ASP A 44 -10.07 -5.54 -0.04
C ASP A 44 -9.44 -4.23 -0.54
N PHE A 45 -8.36 -3.75 0.09
CA PHE A 45 -7.74 -2.47 -0.27
C PHE A 45 -6.63 -2.60 -1.32
N ALA A 46 -6.02 -3.78 -1.45
CA ALA A 46 -4.95 -3.98 -2.42
C ALA A 46 -4.71 -5.45 -2.75
N GLN A 47 -4.28 -5.71 -3.98
CA GLN A 47 -3.87 -7.01 -4.44
C GLN A 47 -2.33 -7.12 -4.47
N VAL A 48 -1.79 -8.19 -3.91
CA VAL A 48 -0.35 -8.49 -4.04
C VAL A 48 -0.05 -8.85 -5.49
N ARG A 49 0.85 -8.10 -6.12
CA ARG A 49 1.32 -8.37 -7.50
C ARG A 49 2.69 -9.00 -7.54
N PHE A 50 3.50 -8.78 -6.52
CA PHE A 50 4.80 -9.42 -6.35
C PHE A 50 5.13 -9.57 -4.87
N ALA A 51 5.69 -10.71 -4.47
CA ALA A 51 6.23 -10.91 -3.13
C ALA A 51 7.41 -11.89 -3.19
N ASN A 52 8.50 -11.56 -2.48
CA ASN A 52 9.62 -12.45 -2.25
C ASN A 52 10.19 -12.20 -0.84
N LYS A 53 11.32 -12.84 -0.51
CA LYS A 53 11.97 -12.63 0.81
C LYS A 53 12.49 -11.19 1.03
N ALA A 54 12.69 -10.42 -0.04
CA ALA A 54 13.22 -9.07 -0.01
C ALA A 54 12.13 -7.98 0.04
N GLY A 55 10.90 -8.25 -0.40
CA GLY A 55 9.83 -7.26 -0.34
C GLY A 55 8.56 -7.69 -1.05
N ALA A 56 7.56 -6.80 -1.02
CA ALA A 56 6.29 -6.98 -1.71
C ALA A 56 5.83 -5.69 -2.41
N ILE A 57 5.20 -5.87 -3.58
CA ILE A 57 4.54 -4.82 -4.36
C ILE A 57 3.04 -5.10 -4.34
N LEU A 58 2.28 -4.10 -3.91
CA LEU A 58 0.83 -4.16 -3.85
C LEU A 58 0.24 -3.12 -4.81
N GLU A 59 -0.78 -3.55 -5.57
CA GLU A 59 -1.61 -2.70 -6.41
C GLU A 59 -2.87 -2.34 -5.65
N LEU A 60 -3.23 -1.05 -5.60
CA LEU A 60 -4.45 -0.61 -4.94
C LEU A 60 -5.69 -1.13 -5.69
N ALA A 61 -6.68 -1.62 -4.93
CA ALA A 61 -7.98 -1.94 -5.49
C ALA A 61 -8.66 -0.67 -6.01
N PRO A 62 -9.47 -0.76 -7.10
CA PRO A 62 -10.22 0.38 -7.65
C PRO A 62 -11.14 1.04 -6.61
#